data_AF-A0A7C1BLS6-F1
#
_entry.id   AF-A0A7C1BLS6-F1
#
_cell.length_a   1.000
_cell.length_b   1.000
_cell.length_c   1.000
_cell.angle_alpha   90.00
_cell.angle_beta   90.00
_cell.angle_gamma   90.00
#
_symmetry.space_group_name_H-M   'P 1'
#
loop_
_entity.id
_entity.type
_entity.pdbx_description
1 polymer ?
#
loop_
_entity_poly.entity_id
_entity_poly.type
_entity_poly.pdbx_seq_one_letter_code
_entity_poly.pdbx_strand_id
1 'polypeptide(L)'
;MKKLSVLSTLITISVFLLSSQSFAQRGMKWSGSGGWGPDSRYAGMYNPATVESLAGEVMNIEKIVPRKGMSYGIHLTLKTDKETISIHVGPAWYIENQDIKIEVG
;
A
#
# COMPACT_ATOMS: atom_id res chain seq x y z
N MET A 1 39.22 -28.11 -28.59
CA MET A 1 39.41 -27.06 -27.55
C MET A 1 38.49 -25.85 -27.74
N LYS A 2 38.40 -25.23 -28.93
CA LYS A 2 37.52 -24.06 -29.17
C LYS A 2 36.02 -24.31 -28.86
N LYS A 3 35.48 -25.46 -29.27
CA LYS A 3 34.07 -25.85 -29.01
C LYS A 3 33.77 -26.03 -27.51
N LEU A 4 34.74 -26.52 -26.75
CA LEU A 4 34.62 -26.74 -25.30
C LEU A 4 34.66 -25.41 -24.53
N SER A 5 35.50 -24.47 -24.99
CA SER A 5 35.55 -23.10 -24.46
C SER A 5 34.25 -22.34 -24.75
N VAL A 6 33.71 -22.41 -25.97
CA VAL A 6 32.42 -21.77 -26.32
C VAL A 6 31.27 -22.31 -25.47
N LEU A 7 31.25 -23.63 -25.22
CA LEU A 7 30.23 -24.25 -24.37
C LEU A 7 30.33 -23.77 -22.92
N SER A 8 31.56 -23.67 -22.38
CA SER A 8 31.79 -23.13 -21.05
C SER A 8 31.32 -21.68 -20.94
N THR A 9 31.61 -20.84 -21.94
CA THR A 9 31.18 -19.43 -21.96
C THR A 9 29.65 -19.30 -22.00
N LEU A 10 28.97 -20.14 -22.79
CA LEU A 10 27.51 -20.17 -22.84
C LEU A 10 26.89 -20.56 -21.50
N ILE A 11 27.44 -21.57 -20.82
CA ILE A 11 26.98 -21.99 -19.49
C ILE A 11 27.14 -20.86 -18.48
N THR A 12 28.29 -20.17 -18.48
CA THR A 12 28.53 -19.04 -17.58
C THR A 12 27.53 -17.91 -17.82
N ILE A 13 27.24 -17.56 -19.07
CA ILE A 13 26.25 -16.52 -19.41
C ILE A 13 24.84 -16.91 -18.95
N SER A 14 24.43 -18.17 -19.16
CA SER A 14 23.12 -18.66 -18.70
C SER A 14 23.00 -18.62 -17.16
N VAL A 15 24.06 -18.94 -16.43
CA VAL A 15 24.06 -18.83 -14.95
C VAL A 15 23.94 -17.37 -14.50
N PHE A 16 24.60 -16.42 -15.18
CA PHE A 16 24.46 -15.00 -14.88
C PHE A 16 23.04 -14.46 -15.16
N LEU A 17 22.39 -14.90 -16.25
CA LEU A 17 21.02 -14.45 -16.57
C LEU A 17 19.97 -14.94 -15.56
N LEU A 18 20.18 -16.11 -14.96
CA LEU A 18 19.30 -16.67 -13.92
C LEU A 18 19.51 -16.01 -12.54
N SER A 19 20.60 -15.26 -12.34
CA SER A 19 20.92 -14.58 -11.07
C SER A 19 20.13 -13.28 -10.82
N SER A 20 19.32 -12.84 -11.79
CA SER A 20 18.48 -11.64 -11.72
C SER A 20 17.25 -11.78 -10.79
N GLN A 21 17.09 -12.88 -10.07
CA GLN A 21 16.03 -13.05 -9.07
C GLN A 21 16.44 -12.35 -7.76
N SER A 22 16.56 -11.03 -7.78
CA SER A 22 16.72 -10.26 -6.55
C SER A 22 15.44 -10.35 -5.73
N PHE A 23 15.55 -10.78 -4.46
CA PHE A 23 14.43 -10.84 -3.52
C PHE A 23 13.73 -9.49 -3.30
N ALA A 24 14.35 -8.38 -3.72
CA ALA A 24 13.75 -7.05 -3.70
C ALA A 24 12.78 -6.77 -4.87
N GLN A 25 12.89 -7.48 -6.01
CA GLN A 25 12.06 -7.24 -7.21
C GLN A 25 10.77 -8.05 -7.23
N ARG A 26 10.70 -9.17 -6.49
CA ARG A 26 9.41 -9.79 -6.16
C ARG A 26 8.80 -8.91 -5.08
N GLY A 27 8.10 -7.86 -5.50
CA GLY A 27 7.45 -6.87 -4.63
C GLY A 27 6.92 -7.57 -3.39
N MET A 28 7.39 -7.14 -2.21
CA MET A 28 7.02 -7.73 -0.93
C MET A 28 5.50 -7.86 -0.89
N LYS A 29 4.97 -9.06 -1.14
CA LYS A 29 3.60 -9.40 -0.78
C LYS A 29 3.64 -9.49 0.73
N TRP A 30 3.48 -8.35 1.39
CA TRP A 30 3.14 -8.29 2.80
C TRP A 30 1.89 -9.14 2.98
N SER A 31 2.10 -10.38 3.40
CA SER A 31 1.06 -11.24 3.95
C SER A 31 0.49 -10.48 5.13
N GLY A 32 -0.57 -9.70 4.90
CA GLY A 32 -1.11 -8.82 5.94
C GLY A 32 -1.60 -7.44 5.50
N SER A 33 -1.39 -7.00 4.25
CA SER A 33 -1.92 -5.68 3.84
C SER A 33 -3.45 -5.62 3.83
N GLY A 34 -4.14 -6.77 3.91
CA GLY A 34 -5.60 -6.83 3.97
C GLY A 34 -6.26 -6.16 2.76
N GLY A 35 -5.63 -6.19 1.59
CA GLY A 35 -6.14 -5.56 0.38
C GLY A 35 -5.92 -4.05 0.28
N TRP A 36 -5.15 -3.45 1.20
CA TRP A 36 -4.75 -2.03 1.16
C TRP A 36 -3.46 -1.75 0.39
N GLY A 37 -2.84 -2.77 -0.19
CA GLY A 37 -1.58 -2.63 -0.93
C GLY A 37 -1.70 -1.82 -2.23
N PRO A 38 -0.56 -1.38 -2.81
CA PRO A 38 -0.52 -0.56 -4.02
C PRO A 38 -1.14 -1.25 -5.24
N ASP A 39 -1.07 -2.58 -5.31
CA ASP A 39 -1.68 -3.38 -6.38
C ASP A 39 -3.21 -3.54 -6.24
N SER A 40 -3.82 -2.98 -5.17
CA SER A 40 -5.25 -3.11 -4.94
C SER A 40 -6.05 -2.20 -5.87
N ARG A 41 -7.23 -2.67 -6.30
CA ARG A 41 -8.20 -1.82 -7.01
C ARG A 41 -8.64 -0.61 -6.19
N TYR A 42 -8.53 -0.70 -4.86
CA TYR A 42 -8.86 0.39 -3.96
C TYR A 42 -7.80 1.50 -4.05
N ALA A 43 -6.51 1.16 -3.98
CA ALA A 43 -5.40 2.10 -4.15
C ALA A 43 -5.41 2.76 -5.54
N GLY A 44 -5.85 2.06 -6.59
CA GLY A 44 -6.01 2.61 -7.94
C GLY A 44 -7.03 3.74 -8.07
N MET A 45 -7.85 4.02 -7.05
CA MET A 45 -8.77 5.16 -7.04
C MET A 45 -8.11 6.46 -6.54
N TYR A 46 -6.89 6.39 -6.00
CA TYR A 46 -6.16 7.54 -5.53
C TYR A 46 -5.68 8.43 -6.69
N ASN A 47 -5.93 9.74 -6.61
CA ASN A 47 -5.47 10.71 -7.59
C ASN A 47 -4.44 11.67 -6.97
N PRO A 48 -3.16 11.60 -7.36
CA PRO A 48 -2.12 12.47 -6.80
C PRO A 48 -2.27 13.95 -7.21
N ALA A 49 -3.04 14.26 -8.26
CA ALA A 49 -3.25 15.64 -8.70
C ALA A 49 -4.28 16.39 -7.83
N THR A 50 -4.99 15.70 -6.94
CA THR A 50 -6.05 16.26 -6.08
C THR A 50 -5.67 16.23 -4.59
N VAL A 51 -4.38 16.21 -4.28
CA VAL A 51 -3.92 16.23 -2.89
C VAL A 51 -4.12 17.62 -2.31
N GLU A 52 -4.79 17.69 -1.17
CA GLU A 52 -5.04 18.91 -0.43
C GLU A 52 -4.88 18.69 1.09
N SER A 53 -4.83 19.78 1.85
CA SER A 53 -4.77 19.75 3.31
C SER A 53 -6.05 20.35 3.88
N LEU A 54 -6.70 19.60 4.76
CA LEU A 54 -7.93 19.99 5.42
C LEU A 54 -7.67 20.10 6.93
N ALA A 55 -8.27 21.10 7.55
CA ALA A 55 -8.30 21.27 9.00
C ALA A 55 -9.75 21.29 9.47
N GLY A 56 -10.01 20.68 10.61
CA GLY A 56 -11.36 20.55 11.14
C GLY A 56 -11.40 19.71 12.42
N GLU A 57 -12.61 19.57 12.95
CA GLU A 57 -12.92 18.81 14.14
C GLU A 57 -13.33 17.38 13.76
N VAL A 58 -12.83 16.38 14.49
CA VAL A 58 -13.23 14.99 14.25
C VAL A 58 -14.55 14.74 14.95
N MET A 59 -15.62 14.58 14.18
CA MET A 59 -16.97 14.38 14.71
C MET A 59 -17.26 12.91 15.05
N ASN A 60 -16.66 11.98 14.32
CA ASN A 60 -16.92 10.54 14.47
C ASN A 60 -15.77 9.70 13.91
N ILE A 61 -15.57 8.52 14.49
CA ILE A 61 -14.58 7.53 14.07
C ILE A 61 -15.27 6.18 13.91
N GLU A 62 -15.24 5.63 12.70
CA GLU A 62 -15.89 4.36 12.37
C GLU A 62 -14.92 3.35 11.75
N LYS A 63 -15.23 2.07 11.90
CA LYS A 63 -14.54 0.97 11.23
C LYS A 63 -15.34 0.56 9.99
N ILE A 64 -14.73 0.64 8.81
CA ILE A 64 -15.39 0.31 7.53
C ILE A 64 -14.60 -0.73 6.75
N VAL A 65 -15.30 -1.52 5.92
CA VAL A 65 -14.66 -2.42 4.95
C VAL A 65 -14.92 -1.87 3.54
N PRO A 66 -13.96 -1.17 2.90
CA PRO A 66 -14.23 -0.45 1.66
C PRO A 66 -14.63 -1.36 0.49
N ARG A 67 -14.11 -2.59 0.46
CA ARG A 67 -14.47 -3.62 -0.51
C ARG A 67 -14.44 -5.00 0.11
N LYS A 68 -15.27 -5.90 -0.42
CA LYS A 68 -15.31 -7.32 -0.02
C LYS A 68 -13.92 -7.95 -0.10
N GLY A 69 -13.49 -8.58 0.99
CA GLY A 69 -12.18 -9.23 1.10
C GLY A 69 -11.04 -8.33 1.57
N MET A 70 -11.30 -7.04 1.82
CA MET A 70 -10.34 -6.16 2.49
C MET A 70 -10.47 -6.25 4.01
N SER A 71 -9.37 -6.00 4.73
CA SER A 71 -9.41 -5.71 6.16
C SER A 71 -10.11 -4.38 6.39
N TYR A 72 -10.71 -4.22 7.56
CA TYR A 72 -11.36 -2.96 7.91
C TYR A 72 -10.33 -1.82 8.03
N GLY A 73 -10.77 -0.61 7.69
CA GLY A 73 -10.04 0.64 7.83
C GLY A 73 -10.76 1.59 8.79
N ILE A 74 -10.07 2.67 9.12
CA ILE A 74 -10.61 3.76 9.92
C ILE A 74 -11.16 4.84 9.00
N HIS A 75 -12.38 5.26 9.32
CA HIS A 75 -13.11 6.30 8.63
C HIS A 75 -13.42 7.42 9.61
N LEU A 76 -13.10 8.65 9.22
CA LEU A 76 -13.38 9.84 10.02
C LEU A 76 -14.47 10.66 9.36
N THR A 77 -15.35 11.21 10.19
CA THR A 77 -16.21 12.32 9.79
C THR A 77 -15.56 13.59 10.29
N LEU A 78 -14.97 14.38 9.38
CA LEU A 78 -14.30 15.63 9.69
C LEU A 78 -15.25 16.81 9.40
N LYS A 79 -15.47 17.66 10.40
CA LYS A 79 -16.19 18.92 10.21
C LYS A 79 -15.19 20.04 9.96
N THR A 80 -15.21 20.57 8.75
CA THR A 80 -14.44 21.76 8.37
C THR A 80 -15.30 23.02 8.52
N ASP A 81 -14.73 24.20 8.26
CA ASP A 81 -15.47 25.47 8.28
C ASP A 81 -16.61 25.52 7.26
N LYS A 82 -16.52 24.74 6.17
CA LYS A 82 -17.44 24.81 5.02
C LYS A 82 -18.40 23.63 5.00
N GLU A 83 -17.91 22.44 5.34
CA GLU A 83 -18.65 21.20 5.15
C GLU A 83 -18.14 20.07 6.03
N THR A 84 -18.96 19.01 6.11
CA THR A 84 -18.61 17.76 6.78
C THR A 84 -18.19 16.73 5.75
N ILE A 85 -16.97 16.20 5.89
CA ILE A 85 -16.32 15.33 4.91
C ILE A 85 -16.04 13.97 5.53
N SER A 86 -16.25 12.92 4.74
CA SER A 86 -15.95 11.55 5.11
C SER A 86 -14.56 11.15 4.59
N ILE A 87 -13.63 10.80 5.48
CA ILE A 87 -12.21 10.62 5.17
C ILE A 87 -11.76 9.20 5.52
N HIS A 88 -11.28 8.46 4.52
CA HIS A 88 -10.69 7.14 4.70
C HIS A 88 -9.21 7.29 5.07
N VAL A 89 -8.83 7.01 6.31
CA VAL A 89 -7.47 7.29 6.82
C VAL A 89 -6.50 6.14 6.52
N GLY A 90 -7.01 4.91 6.43
CA GLY A 90 -6.19 3.74 6.12
C GLY A 90 -6.68 2.48 6.82
N PRO A 91 -5.92 1.37 6.69
CA PRO A 91 -6.25 0.14 7.39
C PRO A 91 -6.11 0.31 8.90
N ALA A 92 -7.01 -0.30 9.67
CA ALA A 92 -7.03 -0.09 11.12
C ALA A 92 -5.76 -0.57 11.81
N TRP A 93 -5.18 -1.69 11.37
CA TRP A 93 -3.91 -2.16 11.90
C TRP A 93 -2.79 -1.11 11.77
N TYR A 94 -2.83 -0.24 10.75
CA TYR A 94 -1.81 0.79 10.58
C TYR A 94 -2.07 1.96 11.53
N ILE A 95 -3.32 2.44 11.57
CA ILE A 95 -3.74 3.58 12.40
C ILE A 95 -3.56 3.28 13.89
N GLU A 96 -3.94 2.09 14.33
CA GLU A 96 -3.82 1.65 15.73
C GLU A 96 -2.36 1.52 16.20
N ASN A 97 -1.40 1.47 15.28
CA ASN A 97 0.05 1.37 15.56
C ASN A 97 0.80 2.69 15.34
N GLN A 98 0.11 3.82 15.15
CA GLN A 98 0.75 5.14 15.08
C GLN A 98 0.93 5.75 16.47
N ASP A 99 1.94 6.60 16.62
CA ASP A 99 2.15 7.38 17.85
C ASP A 99 1.05 8.44 18.07
N ILE A 100 0.40 8.86 16.99
CA ILE A 100 -0.68 9.84 17.01
C ILE A 100 -2.00 9.13 17.29
N LYS A 101 -2.70 9.57 18.33
CA LYS A 101 -4.06 9.12 18.64
C LYS A 101 -5.07 10.08 18.01
N ILE A 102 -6.03 9.50 17.31
CA ILE A 102 -7.15 10.24 16.74
C ILE A 102 -8.36 9.99 17.65
N GLU A 103 -8.92 11.07 18.17
CA GLU A 103 -10.07 11.04 19.08
C GLU A 103 -11.11 12.04 18.56
N VAL A 104 -12.35 11.88 19.02
CA VAL A 104 -13.44 12.81 18.72
C VAL A 104 -13.24 14.08 19.56
N GLY A 105 -13.30 15.25 18.91
CA GLY A 105 -13.22 16.57 19.56
C GLY A 105 -12.31 17.56 18.84
#